data_AF-A0AAD6IMX6-F1
#
_entry.id   AF-A0AAD6IMX6-F1
#
_cell.length_a   1.000
_cell.length_b   1.000
_cell.length_c   1.000
_cell.angle_alpha   90.00
_cell.angle_beta   90.00
_cell.angle_gamma   90.00
#
_symmetry.space_group_name_H-M   'P 1'
#
loop_
_entity.id
_entity.type
_entity.pdbx_description
1 polymer ?
#
loop_
_entity_poly.entity_id
_entity_poly.type
_entity_poly.pdbx_seq_one_letter_code
_entity_poly.pdbx_strand_id
1 'polypeptide(L)'
;MADALKELLDEQGVFTRKLNVEHATHSAHMEQFSEEYKGLVGSLLSKHLLRFEHPVHMFSTLTGRLLDDSSVPEMASHWCDSMMRPVKFTEAVLRCAVVQRREISPRLRVVGWTLFLKSARTQQCKVQ
;
A
#
# COMPACT_ATOMS: atom_id res chain seq x y z
N MET A 1 -15.93 4.54 -19.57
CA MET A 1 -14.60 4.12 -20.09
C MET A 1 -14.09 2.88 -19.37
N ALA A 2 -14.00 2.87 -18.03
CA ALA A 2 -13.58 1.67 -17.28
C ALA A 2 -14.49 0.45 -17.51
N ASP A 3 -15.80 0.66 -17.69
CA ASP A 3 -16.75 -0.43 -17.94
C ASP A 3 -16.54 -1.10 -19.30
N ALA A 4 -16.45 -0.30 -20.38
CA ALA A 4 -16.15 -0.82 -21.72
C ALA A 4 -14.79 -1.53 -21.79
N LEU A 5 -13.77 -1.03 -21.09
CA LEU A 5 -12.47 -1.69 -21.00
C LEU A 5 -12.58 -3.05 -20.27
N LYS A 6 -13.41 -3.12 -19.23
CA LYS A 6 -13.65 -4.37 -18.50
C LYS A 6 -14.30 -5.42 -19.40
N GLU A 7 -15.33 -5.04 -20.14
CA GLU A 7 -16.02 -5.94 -21.09
C GLU A 7 -15.05 -6.52 -22.11
N LEU A 8 -14.21 -5.69 -22.74
CA LEU A 8 -13.19 -6.15 -23.69
C LEU A 8 -12.18 -7.12 -23.07
N LEU A 9 -11.76 -6.89 -21.83
CA LEU A 9 -10.82 -7.76 -21.13
C LEU A 9 -11.46 -9.08 -20.69
N ASP A 10 -12.74 -9.05 -20.31
CA ASP A 10 -13.51 -10.26 -20.00
C ASP A 10 -13.67 -11.15 -21.24
N GLU A 11 -13.95 -10.56 -22.42
CA GLU A 11 -14.01 -11.28 -23.70
C GLU A 11 -12.68 -11.97 -24.05
N GLN A 12 -11.56 -11.39 -23.63
CA GLN A 12 -10.22 -11.96 -23.80
C GLN A 12 -9.83 -12.97 -22.70
N GLY A 13 -10.71 -13.24 -21.73
CA GLY A 13 -10.43 -14.14 -20.61
C GLY A 13 -9.39 -13.60 -19.62
N VAL A 14 -9.13 -12.30 -19.63
CA VAL A 14 -8.21 -11.65 -18.69
C VAL A 14 -8.91 -11.42 -17.36
N PHE A 15 -8.27 -11.80 -16.25
CA PHE A 15 -8.83 -11.55 -14.93
C PHE A 15 -8.95 -10.05 -14.65
N THR A 16 -10.18 -9.56 -14.51
CA THR A 16 -10.45 -8.18 -14.14
C THR A 16 -11.42 -8.09 -12.96
N ARG A 17 -11.19 -7.12 -12.08
CA ARG A 17 -12.09 -6.79 -10.99
C ARG A 17 -12.18 -5.28 -10.85
N LYS A 18 -13.39 -4.73 -10.97
CA LYS A 18 -13.64 -3.32 -10.70
C LYS A 18 -13.54 -3.07 -9.19
N LEU A 19 -12.74 -2.08 -8.81
CA LEU A 19 -12.66 -1.62 -7.42
C LEU A 19 -13.79 -0.64 -7.18
N ASN A 20 -14.52 -0.80 -6.07
CA ASN A 20 -15.55 0.15 -5.66
C ASN A 20 -14.89 1.30 -4.90
N VAL A 21 -14.35 2.26 -5.66
CA VAL A 21 -13.72 3.46 -5.14
C VAL A 21 -14.34 4.68 -5.81
N GLU A 22 -14.53 5.75 -5.05
CA GLU A 22 -15.10 7.00 -5.56
C GLU A 22 -14.10 7.76 -6.42
N HIS A 23 -12.80 7.56 -6.17
CA HIS A 23 -11.72 8.33 -6.78
C HIS A 23 -10.59 7.43 -7.28
N ALA A 24 -9.97 7.83 -8.38
CA ALA A 24 -8.79 7.17 -8.94
C ALA A 24 -7.52 7.61 -8.20
N THR A 25 -7.26 6.99 -7.05
CA THR A 25 -6.00 7.20 -6.31
C THR A 25 -4.81 6.65 -7.10
N HIS A 26 -3.62 7.17 -6.83
CA HIS A 26 -2.36 6.83 -7.52
C HIS A 26 -2.34 7.16 -9.01
N SER A 27 -3.06 8.22 -9.40
CA SER A 27 -3.13 8.70 -10.78
C SER A 27 -2.84 10.19 -10.86
N ALA A 28 -2.55 10.67 -12.08
CA ALA A 28 -2.36 12.11 -12.35
C ALA A 28 -3.58 12.96 -11.97
N HIS A 29 -4.79 12.37 -11.86
CA HIS A 29 -5.97 13.08 -11.38
C HIS A 29 -5.83 13.62 -9.95
N MET A 30 -4.91 13.07 -9.16
CA MET A 30 -4.66 13.51 -7.79
C MET A 30 -3.76 14.74 -7.70
N GLU A 31 -3.08 15.13 -8.79
CA GLU A 31 -2.14 16.26 -8.79
C GLU A 31 -2.83 17.58 -8.43
N GLN A 32 -4.06 17.79 -8.90
CA GLN A 32 -4.85 18.99 -8.60
C GLN A 32 -5.18 19.17 -7.11
N PHE A 33 -5.19 18.09 -6.33
CA PHE A 33 -5.48 18.11 -4.89
C PHE A 33 -4.21 18.14 -4.03
N SER A 34 -3.03 18.00 -4.64
CA SER A 34 -1.78 17.78 -3.92
C SER A 34 -1.38 18.97 -3.04
N GLU A 35 -1.47 20.20 -3.55
CA GLU A 35 -1.10 21.42 -2.82
C GLU A 35 -2.08 21.75 -1.70
N GLU A 36 -3.39 21.63 -1.95
CA GLU A 36 -4.41 21.82 -0.93
C GLU A 36 -4.24 20.79 0.20
N TYR A 37 -4.07 19.52 -0.15
CA TYR A 37 -3.84 18.46 0.82
C TYR A 37 -2.57 18.69 1.63
N LYS A 38 -1.48 19.14 1.00
CA LYS A 38 -0.23 19.47 1.69
C LYS A 38 -0.42 20.59 2.71
N GLY A 39 -1.20 21.61 2.36
CA GLY A 39 -1.57 22.69 3.27
C GLY A 39 -2.39 22.20 4.46
N LEU A 40 -3.35 21.31 4.23
CA LEU A 40 -4.21 20.73 5.28
C LEU A 40 -3.46 19.79 6.22
N VAL A 41 -2.57 18.95 5.69
CA VAL A 41 -1.71 18.08 6.51
C VAL A 41 -0.77 18.91 7.40
N GLY A 42 -0.28 20.04 6.88
CA GLY A 42 0.56 20.97 7.63
C GLY A 42 1.86 20.31 8.11
N SER A 43 2.33 20.71 9.30
CA SER A 43 3.51 20.12 9.93
C SER A 43 3.09 19.02 10.90
N LEU A 44 3.32 17.77 10.50
CA LEU A 44 3.19 16.61 11.38
C LEU A 44 4.48 16.45 12.18
N LEU A 45 4.57 17.14 13.31
CA LEU A 45 5.68 16.95 14.24
C LEU A 45 5.52 15.56 14.88
N SER A 46 6.50 14.67 14.67
CA SER A 46 6.60 13.36 15.32
C SER A 46 6.96 13.54 16.81
N LYS A 47 6.06 14.15 17.59
CA LYS A 47 6.31 14.47 19.01
C LYS A 47 6.35 13.23 19.91
N HIS A 48 5.93 12.07 19.40
CA HIS A 48 5.85 10.83 20.15
C HIS A 48 6.29 9.63 19.29
N LEU A 49 7.60 9.38 19.24
CA LEU A 49 8.08 8.06 18.84
C LEU A 49 7.65 7.07 19.93
N LEU A 50 6.72 6.18 19.60
CA LEU A 50 6.29 5.11 20.48
C LEU A 50 7.51 4.19 20.73
N ARG A 51 7.98 4.13 21.98
CA ARG A 51 9.01 3.17 22.37
C ARG A 51 8.35 1.83 22.65
N PHE A 52 8.68 0.84 21.84
CA PHE A 52 8.27 -0.53 22.03
C PHE A 52 9.41 -1.32 22.69
N GLU A 53 9.09 -2.31 23.52
CA GLU A 53 10.09 -3.21 24.12
C GLU A 53 10.79 -4.09 23.05
N HIS A 54 10.17 -4.23 21.87
CA HIS A 54 10.71 -4.96 20.73
C HIS A 54 10.73 -4.09 19.48
N PRO A 55 11.74 -4.23 18.60
CA PRO A 55 11.81 -3.46 17.37
C PRO A 55 10.65 -3.81 16.44
N VAL A 56 9.90 -2.78 16.02
CA VAL A 56 8.83 -2.92 15.03
C VAL A 56 9.36 -2.41 13.68
N HIS A 57 9.46 -3.32 12.70
CA HIS A 57 9.90 -2.95 11.36
C HIS A 57 8.72 -2.55 10.48
N MET A 58 8.75 -1.31 9.96
CA MET A 58 7.76 -0.83 8.99
C MET A 58 8.37 -0.75 7.59
N PHE A 59 7.76 -1.42 6.61
CA PHE A 59 8.18 -1.32 5.21
C PHE A 59 7.22 -0.39 4.47
N SER A 60 7.75 0.69 3.88
CA SER A 60 6.94 1.62 3.10
C SER A 60 6.49 0.99 1.80
N THR A 61 5.21 1.08 1.50
CA THR A 61 4.66 0.70 0.20
C THR A 61 4.87 1.76 -0.88
N LEU A 62 5.39 2.95 -0.53
CA LEU A 62 5.75 3.99 -1.48
C LEU A 62 7.15 3.75 -2.05
N THR A 63 8.12 3.49 -1.18
CA THR A 63 9.53 3.28 -1.57
C THR A 63 9.86 1.80 -1.76
N GLY A 64 9.10 0.91 -1.14
CA GLY A 64 9.39 -0.52 -1.07
C GLY A 64 10.48 -0.88 -0.06
N ARG A 65 10.93 0.05 0.78
CA ARG A 65 12.09 -0.11 1.69
C ARG A 65 11.67 -0.08 3.17
N LEU A 66 12.55 -0.57 4.05
CA LEU A 66 12.41 -0.41 5.50
C LEU A 66 12.45 1.09 5.82
N LEU A 67 11.51 1.55 6.62
CA LEU A 67 11.55 2.88 7.21
C LEU A 67 12.42 2.81 8.47
N ASP A 68 13.46 3.64 8.49
CA ASP A 68 14.23 3.91 9.70
C ASP A 68 13.51 4.95 10.57
N ASP A 69 13.81 4.98 11.87
CA ASP A 69 13.18 5.91 12.83
C ASP A 69 13.44 7.39 12.49
N SER A 70 14.51 7.68 11.75
CA SER A 70 14.82 9.01 11.19
C SER A 70 14.06 9.35 9.89
N SER A 71 13.32 8.40 9.32
CA SER A 71 12.62 8.46 8.04
C SER A 71 11.10 8.38 8.19
N VAL A 72 10.61 8.33 9.44
CA VAL A 72 9.19 8.56 9.73
C VAL A 72 8.87 9.92 9.11
N PRO A 73 7.95 9.99 8.13
CA PRO A 73 7.80 11.17 7.32
C PRO A 73 7.13 12.27 8.13
N GLU A 74 7.94 13.09 8.79
CA GLU A 74 7.57 14.41 9.33
C GLU A 74 7.15 15.37 8.21
N MET A 75 7.37 14.99 6.95
CA MET A 75 7.10 15.79 5.77
C MET A 75 5.75 15.43 5.15
N ALA A 76 4.86 16.43 5.08
CA ALA A 76 3.60 16.38 4.34
C ALA A 76 3.75 15.86 2.90
N SER A 77 4.91 16.09 2.27
CA SER A 77 5.20 15.60 0.91
C SER A 77 5.15 14.08 0.78
N HIS A 78 5.51 13.31 1.82
CA HIS A 78 5.38 11.85 1.77
C HIS A 78 3.92 11.41 1.64
N TRP A 79 3.02 12.09 2.37
CA TRP A 79 1.60 11.78 2.35
C TRP A 79 0.97 12.15 1.02
N CYS A 80 1.36 13.30 0.44
CA CYS A 80 0.99 13.67 -0.94
C CYS A 80 1.47 12.60 -1.93
N ASP A 81 2.75 12.21 -1.85
CA ASP A 81 3.34 11.20 -2.72
C ASP A 81 2.62 9.86 -2.61
N SER A 82 2.20 9.46 -1.40
CA SER A 82 1.46 8.21 -1.20
C SER A 82 0.10 8.20 -1.92
N MET A 83 -0.52 9.36 -2.16
CA MET A 83 -1.78 9.44 -2.90
C MET A 83 -1.57 9.47 -4.42
N MET A 84 -0.43 9.98 -4.89
CA MET A 84 -0.15 10.17 -6.32
C MET A 84 0.63 9.02 -6.94
N ARG A 85 1.54 8.41 -6.18
CA ARG A 85 2.48 7.40 -6.69
C ARG A 85 1.93 5.99 -6.51
N PRO A 86 2.31 5.05 -7.39
CA PRO A 86 1.84 3.67 -7.32
C PRO A 86 2.32 2.96 -6.05
N VAL A 87 1.44 2.12 -5.48
CA VAL A 87 1.71 1.30 -4.29
C VAL A 87 2.55 0.08 -4.67
N LYS A 88 3.77 -0.01 -4.14
CA LYS A 88 4.71 -1.13 -4.30
C LYS A 88 4.45 -2.26 -3.28
N PHE A 89 3.22 -2.75 -3.21
CA PHE A 89 2.81 -3.73 -2.20
C PHE A 89 3.64 -5.02 -2.24
N THR A 90 3.81 -5.62 -3.43
CA THR A 90 4.57 -6.86 -3.61
C THR A 90 6.03 -6.69 -3.18
N GLU A 91 6.67 -5.58 -3.53
CA GLU A 91 8.05 -5.30 -3.14
C GLU A 91 8.19 -5.22 -1.62
N ALA A 92 7.31 -4.46 -0.96
CA ALA A 92 7.32 -4.31 0.49
C ALA A 92 7.11 -5.65 1.23
N VAL A 93 6.14 -6.47 0.78
CA VAL A 93 5.86 -7.79 1.36
C VAL A 93 7.04 -8.75 1.17
N LEU A 94 7.66 -8.78 -0.01
CA LEU A 94 8.82 -9.63 -0.27
C LEU A 94 10.00 -9.24 0.63
N ARG A 95 10.27 -7.94 0.80
CA ARG A 95 11.33 -7.48 1.72
C ARG A 95 11.04 -7.81 3.18
N CYS A 96 9.79 -7.63 3.61
CA CYS A 96 9.35 -8.02 4.95
C CYS A 96 9.58 -9.51 5.21
N ALA A 97 9.22 -10.37 4.25
CA ALA A 97 9.40 -11.82 4.36
C ALA A 97 10.88 -12.22 4.46
N VAL A 98 11.77 -11.52 3.77
CA VAL A 98 13.22 -11.76 3.85
C VAL A 98 13.77 -11.39 5.24
N VAL A 99 13.37 -10.24 5.79
CA VAL A 99 13.82 -9.80 7.13
C VAL A 99 13.27 -10.71 8.23
N GLN A 100 12.04 -11.21 8.09
CA GLN A 100 11.39 -12.01 9.12
C GLN A 100 11.82 -13.49 9.18
N ARG A 101 12.59 -14.00 8.19
CA ARG A 101 13.11 -15.39 8.20
C ARG A 101 13.97 -15.75 9.43
N ARG A 102 14.32 -14.78 10.28
CA ARG A 102 15.08 -14.99 11.52
C ARG A 102 14.21 -15.35 12.74
N GLU A 103 12.88 -15.21 12.67
CA GLU A 103 11.99 -15.51 13.78
C GLU A 103 10.87 -16.49 13.42
N ILE A 104 10.57 -17.34 14.39
CA ILE A 104 9.67 -18.51 14.39
C ILE A 104 8.32 -18.21 13.70
N SER A 105 7.94 -19.05 12.72
CA SER A 105 6.64 -19.15 12.04
C SER A 105 5.81 -17.86 11.95
N PRO A 106 5.96 -17.05 10.88
CA PRO A 106 5.24 -15.78 10.77
C PRO A 106 3.74 -16.01 10.58
N ARG A 107 2.97 -15.70 11.61
CA ARG A 107 1.51 -15.51 11.49
C ARG A 107 1.23 -14.17 10.81
N LEU A 108 1.12 -14.18 9.48
CA LEU A 108 0.67 -13.01 8.73
C LEU A 108 -0.75 -12.63 9.15
N ARG A 109 -0.90 -11.45 9.75
CA ARG A 109 -2.19 -10.86 10.08
C ARG A 109 -2.47 -9.70 9.15
N VAL A 110 -3.62 -9.75 8.49
CA VAL A 110 -4.17 -8.63 7.72
C VAL A 110 -4.97 -7.78 8.69
N VAL A 111 -4.61 -6.50 8.81
CA VAL A 111 -5.34 -5.51 9.61
C VAL A 111 -6.07 -4.57 8.66
N GLY A 112 -7.39 -4.46 8.79
CA GLY A 112 -8.23 -3.62 7.95
C GLY A 112 -9.72 -3.92 8.17
N TRP A 113 -10.59 -2.96 7.88
CA TRP A 113 -12.04 -3.07 8.12
C TRP A 113 -12.76 -4.00 7.14
N THR A 114 -12.15 -4.30 6.01
CA THR A 114 -12.66 -5.26 5.04
C THR A 114 -11.56 -6.21 4.61
N LEU A 115 -11.92 -7.48 4.47
CA LEU A 115 -11.11 -8.62 4.02
C LEU A 115 -10.63 -8.50 2.56
N PHE A 116 -10.21 -7.31 2.12
CA PHE A 116 -9.78 -7.01 0.75
C PHE A 116 -8.53 -7.80 0.33
N LEU A 117 -7.72 -8.23 1.31
CA LEU A 117 -6.46 -8.94 1.09
C LEU A 117 -6.57 -10.48 1.16
N LYS A 118 -7.75 -11.08 1.38
CA LYS A 118 -7.88 -12.56 1.36
C LYS A 118 -7.86 -13.17 -0.05
N SER A 119 -7.99 -12.37 -1.12
CA SER A 119 -7.98 -12.88 -2.50
C SER A 119 -6.62 -13.41 -2.96
N ALA A 120 -5.52 -13.09 -2.26
CA ALA A 120 -4.17 -13.51 -2.66
C ALA A 120 -3.80 -14.94 -2.19
N ARG A 121 -4.67 -15.65 -1.45
CA ARG A 121 -4.37 -16.99 -0.89
C ARG A 121 -5.09 -18.18 -1.53
N THR A 122 -6.01 -17.96 -2.48
CA THR A 122 -6.92 -19.03 -2.94
C THR A 122 -6.84 -19.35 -4.43
N GLN A 123 -5.70 -19.08 -5.10
CA GLN A 123 -5.57 -19.39 -6.53
C GLN A 123 -4.22 -20.00 -6.94
N GLN A 124 -3.53 -20.64 -5.98
CA GLN A 124 -2.39 -21.51 -6.28
C GLN A 124 -2.78 -23.00 -6.36
N CYS A 125 -4.07 -23.30 -6.53
CA CYS A 125 -4.59 -24.65 -6.69
C CYS A 125 -5.57 -24.70 -7.86
N LYS A 126 -5.01 -24.77 -9.07
CA LYS A 126 -5.57 -25.26 -10.36
C LYS A 126 -4.88 -24.51 -11.51
N VAL A 127 -3.64 -24.88 -11.76
CA VAL A 127 -3.11 -24.91 -13.12
C VAL A 127 -2.82 -26.39 -13.36
N GLN A 128 -3.45 -26.93 -14.40
CA GLN A 128 -3.19 -28.28 -14.90
C GLN A 128 -1.75 -28.42 -15.38
#